data_AF-A0A971FL51-F1
#
_entry.id   AF-A0A971FL51-F1
#
_cell.length_a   1.000
_cell.length_b   1.000
_cell.length_c   1.000
_cell.angle_alpha   90.00
_cell.angle_beta   90.00
_cell.angle_gamma   90.00
#
_symmetry.space_group_name_H-M   'P 1'
#
loop_
_entity.id
_entity.type
_entity.pdbx_description
1 polymer ?
#
loop_
_entity_poly.entity_id
_entity_poly.type
_entity_poly.pdbx_seq_one_letter_code
_entity_poly.pdbx_strand_id
1 'polypeptide(L)'
;MGFPTEKRFIFATVLILGLCCGFSAFSGEIGKPSIETLDPNMAVADPGGEWLWYAATQLSVEGKGWMETESFYHRLPAKAKGVVRDAVWSLGTHSAGLSVRFSTNAEKIGAKWKVVNPDLAMPHMPATGVSGLDLYVNDAGVWRWIGAGRPSGQETQAVLASGIPEGDHEYMMYLPLYNGTESLEIGVPPNASLSRPPARPAGSDKPVIFYGSSITQGGCASRPGMAYTAILGRRLGHPVINLGFSGNGTMDPEIGELLAELDVAAYVIDSVPNMKPELIAERVEPFVTALRAARPDTPIILVESVHFQSGAFLPAVRQGNLDRNKELRAGYEHLLEKGVAGLTYVSGESLLGNDGEAAVDGVHPTDLGFLRMADALVPVLREVLSK
;
A
#
# COMPACT_ATOMS: atom_id res chain seq x y z
N MET A 1 -23.86 9.13 -68.79
CA MET A 1 -23.67 10.24 -69.75
C MET A 1 -23.51 11.51 -68.92
N GLY A 2 -22.48 12.35 -68.99
CA GLY A 2 -21.35 12.49 -69.90
C GLY A 2 -20.98 13.98 -69.95
N PHE A 3 -19.80 14.33 -69.41
CA PHE A 3 -18.98 15.54 -69.64
C PHE A 3 -19.53 16.94 -69.28
N PRO A 4 -18.63 17.87 -68.90
CA PRO A 4 -17.96 18.64 -69.95
C PRO A 4 -16.42 18.64 -69.91
N THR A 5 -15.93 18.99 -71.09
CA THR A 5 -14.58 19.09 -71.67
C THR A 5 -13.63 20.15 -71.10
N GLU A 6 -12.35 19.74 -71.09
CA GLU A 6 -11.05 20.46 -71.21
C GLU A 6 -10.99 21.97 -71.55
N LYS A 7 -9.99 22.69 -70.98
CA LYS A 7 -8.64 22.90 -71.59
C LYS A 7 -7.67 23.79 -70.76
N ARG A 8 -6.45 23.24 -70.59
CA ARG A 8 -5.08 23.80 -70.72
C ARG A 8 -4.53 24.93 -69.81
N PHE A 9 -3.59 24.49 -68.95
CA PHE A 9 -2.21 24.99 -68.66
C PHE A 9 -1.76 26.40 -69.08
N ILE A 10 -1.24 27.15 -68.09
CA ILE A 10 0.01 27.95 -68.21
C ILE A 10 0.84 27.76 -66.93
N PHE A 11 2.12 27.43 -67.13
CA PHE A 11 3.19 27.30 -66.13
C PHE A 11 3.60 28.68 -65.59
N ALA A 12 3.83 28.78 -64.28
CA ALA A 12 4.70 29.81 -63.71
C ALA A 12 5.56 29.19 -62.60
N THR A 13 6.81 28.96 -62.95
CA THR A 13 7.90 28.51 -62.09
C THR A 13 8.23 29.59 -61.07
N VAL A 14 8.14 29.29 -59.78
CA VAL A 14 8.78 30.09 -58.72
C VAL A 14 9.87 29.25 -58.09
N LEU A 15 11.12 29.69 -58.33
CA LEU A 15 12.33 29.26 -57.65
C LEU A 15 12.20 29.58 -56.15
N ILE A 16 12.38 28.60 -55.28
CA ILE A 16 12.85 28.84 -53.91
C ILE A 16 14.12 28.00 -53.70
N LEU A 17 15.22 28.72 -53.58
CA LEU A 17 16.55 28.22 -53.22
C LEU A 17 16.52 27.50 -51.88
N GLY A 18 17.22 26.37 -51.82
CA GLY A 18 17.34 25.52 -50.65
C GLY A 18 18.14 26.14 -49.51
N LEU A 19 17.74 25.78 -48.28
CA LEU A 19 18.63 25.61 -47.16
C LEU A 19 18.62 24.12 -46.77
N CYS A 20 19.71 23.42 -47.06
CA CYS A 20 20.00 22.11 -46.50
C CYS A 20 20.38 22.28 -45.02
N CYS A 21 19.45 21.99 -44.12
CA CYS A 21 19.79 21.61 -42.75
C CYS A 21 19.67 20.09 -42.64
N GLY A 22 20.79 19.41 -42.41
CA GLY A 22 20.84 17.97 -42.24
C GLY A 22 20.00 17.53 -41.03
N PHE A 23 18.95 16.76 -41.29
CA PHE A 23 18.31 15.95 -40.28
C PHE A 23 19.20 14.71 -40.05
N SER A 24 20.05 14.76 -39.04
CA SER A 24 20.60 13.55 -38.44
C SER A 24 19.45 12.83 -37.74
N ALA A 25 19.02 11.70 -38.31
CA ALA A 25 18.08 10.79 -37.66
C ALA A 25 18.73 10.26 -36.38
N PHE A 26 18.32 10.78 -35.23
CA PHE A 26 18.54 10.12 -33.95
C PHE A 26 17.57 8.94 -33.88
N SER A 27 18.02 7.76 -34.30
CA SER A 27 17.47 6.50 -33.82
C SER A 27 17.88 6.35 -32.36
N GLY A 28 17.14 7.01 -31.47
CA GLY A 28 17.25 6.73 -30.04
C GLY A 28 16.75 5.31 -29.80
N GLU A 29 17.66 4.42 -29.41
CA GLU A 29 17.28 3.21 -28.69
C GLU A 29 16.32 3.62 -27.56
N ILE A 30 15.20 2.92 -27.44
CA ILE A 30 14.32 3.05 -26.27
C ILE A 30 15.17 2.60 -25.07
N GLY A 31 15.78 3.57 -24.40
CA GLY A 31 16.62 3.33 -23.24
C GLY A 31 15.80 2.59 -22.19
N LYS A 32 16.37 1.52 -21.65
CA LYS A 32 15.88 0.93 -20.39
C LYS A 32 15.66 2.07 -19.38
N PRO A 33 14.60 2.06 -18.57
CA PRO A 33 14.41 3.08 -17.54
C PRO A 33 15.69 3.13 -16.70
N SER A 34 16.39 4.26 -16.74
CA SER A 34 17.66 4.43 -16.03
C SER A 34 17.35 4.39 -14.54
N ILE A 35 17.79 3.32 -13.88
CA ILE A 35 17.85 3.25 -12.43
C ILE A 35 18.70 4.42 -11.94
N GLU A 36 18.10 5.37 -11.23
CA GLU A 36 18.77 6.57 -10.74
C GLU A 36 19.57 6.20 -9.48
N THR A 37 20.88 6.01 -9.65
CA THR A 37 21.83 5.83 -8.55
C THR A 37 21.96 7.12 -7.76
N LEU A 38 21.85 7.03 -6.43
CA LEU A 38 22.05 8.18 -5.55
C LEU A 38 23.53 8.55 -5.51
N ASP A 39 23.80 9.86 -5.49
CA ASP A 39 25.15 10.38 -5.31
C ASP A 39 25.62 10.07 -3.88
N PRO A 40 26.79 9.43 -3.67
CA PRO A 40 27.33 9.17 -2.34
C PRO A 40 27.50 10.41 -1.45
N ASN A 41 27.60 11.61 -2.04
CA ASN A 41 27.65 12.88 -1.29
C ASN A 41 26.31 13.23 -0.62
N MET A 42 25.22 12.57 -0.99
CA MET A 42 23.91 12.70 -0.33
C MET A 42 23.84 11.89 0.97
N ALA A 43 24.81 11.01 1.21
CA ALA A 43 24.89 10.16 2.39
C ALA A 43 25.63 10.84 3.54
N VAL A 44 25.29 10.43 4.77
CA VAL A 44 26.09 10.68 5.95
C VAL A 44 27.01 9.49 6.18
N ALA A 45 28.32 9.69 6.05
CA ALA A 45 29.29 8.66 6.43
C ALA A 45 29.32 8.48 7.95
N ASP A 46 29.38 7.23 8.42
CA ASP A 46 29.58 6.98 9.83
C ASP A 46 31.04 7.24 10.25
N PRO A 47 31.32 7.52 11.54
CA PRO A 47 32.68 7.80 12.00
C PRO A 47 33.67 6.65 11.75
N GLY A 48 33.19 5.42 11.67
CA GLY A 48 34.01 4.24 11.39
C GLY A 48 34.35 4.03 9.91
N GLY A 49 33.70 4.76 8.99
CA GLY A 49 33.85 4.58 7.56
C GLY A 49 33.31 3.22 7.05
N GLU A 50 32.46 2.55 7.83
CA GLU A 50 31.84 1.28 7.48
C GLU A 50 30.52 1.44 6.73
N TRP A 51 29.89 2.62 6.82
CA TRP A 51 28.54 2.86 6.34
C TRP A 51 28.40 4.23 5.69
N LEU A 52 27.64 4.26 4.59
CA LEU A 52 26.98 5.45 4.06
C LEU A 52 25.49 5.36 4.39
N TRP A 53 24.98 6.36 5.12
CA TRP A 53 23.59 6.45 5.54
C TRP A 53 22.81 7.42 4.66
N TYR A 54 21.78 6.93 3.98
CA TYR A 54 20.92 7.72 3.10
C TYR A 54 19.54 7.85 3.72
N ALA A 55 19.01 9.07 3.81
CA ALA A 55 17.63 9.27 4.25
C ALA A 55 16.67 8.56 3.28
N ALA A 56 15.75 7.74 3.81
CA ALA A 56 14.80 6.99 3.00
C ALA A 56 13.90 7.88 2.12
N THR A 57 13.74 9.15 2.48
CA THR A 57 13.00 10.16 1.70
C THR A 57 13.68 10.51 0.37
N GLN A 58 14.95 10.16 0.18
CA GLN A 58 15.67 10.29 -1.10
C GLN A 58 15.32 9.15 -2.08
N LEU A 59 14.78 8.04 -1.56
CA LEU A 59 14.39 6.83 -2.29
C LEU A 59 12.88 6.83 -2.63
N SER A 60 12.39 5.69 -3.12
CA SER A 60 10.97 5.51 -3.45
C SER A 60 10.19 5.02 -2.23
N VAL A 61 9.55 5.96 -1.54
CA VAL A 61 8.59 5.66 -0.47
C VAL A 61 7.20 5.42 -1.08
N GLU A 62 6.68 4.23 -0.87
CA GLU A 62 5.38 3.78 -1.37
C GLU A 62 4.35 3.66 -0.24
N GLY A 63 3.07 3.57 -0.62
CA GLY A 63 1.94 3.38 0.29
C GLY A 63 1.38 4.66 0.90
N LYS A 64 1.88 5.83 0.46
CA LYS A 64 1.29 7.14 0.78
C LYS A 64 0.17 7.46 -0.21
N GLY A 65 -0.98 7.89 0.30
CA GLY A 65 -2.06 8.46 -0.52
C GLY A 65 -1.80 9.92 -0.88
N TRP A 66 -1.17 10.68 0.02
CA TRP A 66 -0.99 12.13 -0.14
C TRP A 66 0.44 12.56 0.16
N MET A 67 0.89 13.60 -0.55
CA MET A 67 2.20 14.22 -0.34
C MET A 67 2.14 15.38 0.66
N GLU A 68 1.04 16.12 0.70
CA GLU A 68 0.82 17.22 1.64
C GLU A 68 0.37 16.68 3.00
N THR A 69 1.34 16.22 3.80
CA THR A 69 1.12 15.64 5.13
C THR A 69 1.85 16.43 6.22
N GLU A 70 1.35 16.45 7.46
CA GLU A 70 2.01 17.21 8.56
C GLU A 70 3.43 16.70 8.86
N SER A 71 3.64 15.39 8.75
CA SER A 71 4.97 14.77 8.73
C SER A 71 5.06 13.84 7.53
N PHE A 72 6.27 13.62 7.01
CA PHE A 72 6.51 12.87 5.79
C PHE A 72 5.95 11.44 5.85
N TYR A 73 5.97 10.78 7.01
CA TYR A 73 5.49 9.39 7.16
C TYR A 73 4.03 9.28 7.64
N HIS A 74 3.28 10.38 7.71
CA HIS A 74 1.84 10.30 7.99
C HIS A 74 1.07 9.74 6.79
N ARG A 75 -0.03 9.05 7.09
CA ARG A 75 -0.91 8.39 6.13
C ARG A 75 -2.07 9.27 5.67
N LEU A 76 -2.45 10.28 6.44
CA LEU A 76 -3.52 11.24 6.11
C LEU A 76 -2.93 12.60 5.69
N PRO A 77 -3.60 13.34 4.79
CA PRO A 77 -3.16 14.66 4.39
C PRO A 77 -3.36 15.66 5.54
N ALA A 78 -2.56 16.72 5.58
CA ALA A 78 -2.61 17.72 6.65
C ALA A 78 -4.00 18.34 6.81
N LYS A 79 -4.73 18.52 5.70
CA LYS A 79 -6.12 19.03 5.70
C LYS A 79 -7.13 18.14 6.43
N ALA A 80 -6.81 16.88 6.69
CA ALA A 80 -7.70 15.98 7.43
C ALA A 80 -7.75 16.32 8.93
N LYS A 81 -6.74 17.03 9.45
CA LYS A 81 -6.67 17.37 10.88
C LYS A 81 -7.79 18.33 11.27
N GLY A 82 -8.57 17.94 12.26
CA GLY A 82 -9.76 18.68 12.70
C GLY A 82 -10.99 18.51 11.79
N VAL A 83 -10.86 17.77 10.68
CA VAL A 83 -11.98 17.34 9.83
C VAL A 83 -12.38 15.91 10.19
N VAL A 84 -11.42 14.99 10.23
CA VAL A 84 -11.64 13.63 10.72
C VAL A 84 -11.63 13.59 12.24
N ARG A 85 -12.31 12.60 12.82
CA ARG A 85 -12.30 12.37 14.28
C ARG A 85 -10.88 12.28 14.82
N ASP A 86 -10.63 12.81 16.02
CA ASP A 86 -9.30 12.86 16.64
C ASP A 86 -8.60 11.49 16.72
N ALA A 87 -9.36 10.43 16.99
CA ALA A 87 -8.82 9.07 17.02
C ALA A 87 -8.33 8.59 15.64
N VAL A 88 -9.06 8.93 14.57
CA VAL A 88 -8.67 8.63 13.18
C VAL A 88 -7.44 9.45 12.80
N TRP A 89 -7.41 10.74 13.15
CA TRP A 89 -6.24 11.58 12.92
C TRP A 89 -4.99 11.02 13.61
N SER A 90 -5.10 10.71 14.91
CA SER A 90 -4.02 10.13 15.71
C SER A 90 -3.48 8.85 15.09
N LEU A 91 -4.35 7.91 14.73
CA LEU A 91 -3.96 6.66 14.07
C LEU A 91 -3.38 6.89 12.66
N GLY A 92 -3.81 7.95 11.97
CA GLY A 92 -3.26 8.40 10.69
C GLY A 92 -1.81 8.89 10.76
N THR A 93 -1.28 9.15 11.96
CA THR A 93 0.14 9.48 12.17
C THR A 93 1.05 8.25 12.19
N HIS A 94 0.49 7.04 12.37
CA HIS A 94 1.24 5.78 12.27
C HIS A 94 1.63 5.48 10.83
N SER A 95 2.71 4.74 10.62
CA SER A 95 3.28 4.45 9.28
C SER A 95 2.81 3.13 8.64
N ALA A 96 1.67 2.59 9.06
CA ALA A 96 1.19 1.28 8.61
C ALA A 96 1.06 1.19 7.08
N GLY A 97 1.63 0.15 6.50
CA GLY A 97 1.60 -0.09 5.04
C GLY A 97 2.54 0.79 4.22
N LEU A 98 3.24 1.76 4.83
CA LEU A 98 4.34 2.45 4.14
C LEU A 98 5.51 1.49 3.93
N SER A 99 6.19 1.66 2.80
CA SER A 99 7.41 0.91 2.51
C SER A 99 8.40 1.75 1.71
N VAL A 100 9.69 1.40 1.79
CA VAL A 100 10.74 1.99 0.98
C VAL A 100 11.24 0.93 0.02
N ARG A 101 11.14 1.17 -1.29
CA ARG A 101 11.76 0.35 -2.32
C ARG A 101 13.05 0.98 -2.81
N PHE A 102 14.06 0.14 -3.05
CA PHE A 102 15.39 0.55 -3.49
C PHE A 102 16.14 -0.61 -4.13
N SER A 103 17.20 -0.33 -4.86
CA SER A 103 18.14 -1.33 -5.37
C SER A 103 19.55 -1.07 -4.84
N THR A 104 20.28 -2.14 -4.54
CA THR A 104 21.68 -2.03 -4.12
C THR A 104 22.44 -3.33 -4.40
N ASN A 105 23.74 -3.21 -4.62
CA ASN A 105 24.68 -4.32 -4.67
C ASN A 105 25.42 -4.57 -3.34
N ALA A 106 24.92 -4.01 -2.25
CA ALA A 106 25.53 -4.14 -0.93
C ALA A 106 25.48 -5.56 -0.38
N GLU A 107 26.61 -6.04 0.15
CA GLU A 107 26.71 -7.33 0.85
C GLU A 107 26.08 -7.32 2.26
N LYS A 108 25.76 -6.13 2.79
CA LYS A 108 25.07 -5.91 4.06
C LYS A 108 24.21 -4.66 4.00
N ILE A 109 23.05 -4.70 4.66
CA ILE A 109 22.10 -3.58 4.72
C ILE A 109 21.86 -3.23 6.18
N GLY A 110 22.07 -1.96 6.53
CA GLY A 110 21.75 -1.37 7.82
C GLY A 110 20.51 -0.48 7.76
N ALA A 111 19.90 -0.24 8.92
CA ALA A 111 18.87 0.77 9.09
C ALA A 111 19.10 1.56 10.39
N LYS A 112 18.88 2.87 10.33
CA LYS A 112 18.67 3.74 11.49
C LYS A 112 17.26 4.27 11.41
N TRP A 113 16.47 4.12 12.45
CA TRP A 113 15.12 4.66 12.46
C TRP A 113 14.74 5.18 13.83
N LYS A 114 13.88 6.19 13.81
CA LYS A 114 13.28 6.78 15.00
C LYS A 114 11.77 6.68 14.89
N VAL A 115 11.12 6.20 15.94
CA VAL A 115 9.66 6.15 16.07
C VAL A 115 9.16 7.23 17.03
N VAL A 116 7.91 7.64 16.83
CA VAL A 116 7.30 8.76 17.57
C VAL A 116 6.98 8.39 19.02
N ASN A 117 6.37 7.21 19.24
CA ASN A 117 5.91 6.78 20.56
C ASN A 117 6.98 5.93 21.28
N PRO A 118 7.31 6.20 22.57
CA PRO A 118 8.17 5.31 23.38
C PRO A 118 7.62 3.90 23.60
N ASP A 119 6.30 3.71 23.52
CA ASP A 119 5.67 2.42 23.71
C ASP A 119 5.89 1.54 22.47
N LEU A 120 6.94 0.73 22.53
CA LEU A 120 7.40 -0.01 21.35
C LEU A 120 6.53 -1.21 20.99
N ALA A 121 5.69 -1.71 21.90
CA ALA A 121 4.89 -2.93 21.78
C ALA A 121 3.50 -2.76 22.41
N MET A 122 2.59 -3.67 22.11
CA MET A 122 1.30 -3.81 22.81
C MET A 122 1.26 -5.17 23.54
N PRO A 123 0.42 -5.36 24.57
CA PRO A 123 0.36 -6.62 25.31
C PRO A 123 0.12 -7.88 24.45
N HIS A 124 -0.49 -7.71 23.28
CA HIS A 124 -0.89 -8.76 22.34
C HIS A 124 -0.24 -8.58 20.95
N MET A 125 0.70 -7.63 20.78
CA MET A 125 1.42 -7.40 19.52
C MET A 125 2.89 -7.09 19.79
N PRO A 126 3.84 -7.84 19.20
CA PRO A 126 5.26 -7.71 19.52
C PRO A 126 5.83 -6.38 19.04
N ALA A 127 6.94 -5.95 19.65
CA ALA A 127 7.62 -4.70 19.33
C ALA A 127 8.04 -4.61 17.85
N THR A 128 8.40 -5.76 17.26
CA THR A 128 8.75 -5.89 15.85
C THR A 128 7.61 -5.53 14.91
N GLY A 129 6.35 -5.81 15.28
CA GLY A 129 5.16 -5.43 14.51
C GLY A 129 4.76 -3.98 14.74
N VAL A 130 4.78 -3.54 16.00
CA VAL A 130 4.33 -2.20 16.39
C VAL A 130 5.30 -1.12 15.92
N SER A 131 6.61 -1.31 16.12
CA SER A 131 7.67 -0.29 15.96
C SER A 131 8.89 -0.75 15.15
N GLY A 132 8.86 -1.97 14.59
CA GLY A 132 9.97 -2.53 13.83
C GLY A 132 9.93 -2.25 12.33
N LEU A 133 10.96 -2.73 11.65
CA LEU A 133 11.09 -2.71 10.18
C LEU A 133 11.11 -4.14 9.64
N ASP A 134 10.77 -4.31 8.37
CA ASP A 134 10.71 -5.65 7.77
C ASP A 134 11.28 -5.64 6.34
N LEU A 135 12.40 -6.33 6.11
CA LEU A 135 13.17 -6.25 4.87
C LEU A 135 12.95 -7.48 4.00
N TYR A 136 12.54 -7.22 2.76
CA TYR A 136 12.37 -8.20 1.71
C TYR A 136 13.31 -7.91 0.53
N VAL A 137 13.72 -8.97 -0.18
CA VAL A 137 14.42 -8.92 -1.46
C VAL A 137 13.55 -9.53 -2.56
N ASN A 138 13.59 -8.98 -3.76
CA ASN A 138 12.95 -9.55 -4.94
C ASN A 138 13.84 -10.66 -5.51
N ASP A 139 13.44 -11.92 -5.33
CA ASP A 139 14.11 -13.09 -5.86
C ASP A 139 13.29 -13.67 -7.03
N ALA A 140 13.70 -13.31 -8.26
CA ALA A 140 13.05 -13.73 -9.50
C ALA A 140 11.52 -13.48 -9.54
N GLY A 141 11.09 -12.29 -9.10
CA GLY A 141 9.68 -11.89 -9.06
C GLY A 141 8.95 -12.32 -7.78
N VAL A 142 9.62 -13.03 -6.88
CA VAL A 142 9.07 -13.42 -5.58
C VAL A 142 9.76 -12.65 -4.47
N TRP A 143 9.00 -11.86 -3.73
CA TRP A 143 9.52 -11.16 -2.57
C TRP A 143 9.78 -12.12 -1.41
N ARG A 144 11.05 -12.25 -0.99
CA ARG A 144 11.49 -13.12 0.11
C ARG A 144 12.00 -12.30 1.28
N TRP A 145 11.60 -12.71 2.47
CA TRP A 145 12.03 -12.08 3.71
C TRP A 145 13.51 -12.37 3.97
N ILE A 146 14.29 -11.36 4.37
CA ILE A 146 15.73 -11.53 4.65
C ILE A 146 16.19 -10.85 5.95
N GLY A 147 15.35 -10.04 6.59
CA GLY A 147 15.76 -9.33 7.81
C GLY A 147 14.63 -8.56 8.47
N ALA A 148 14.82 -8.24 9.75
CA ALA A 148 13.88 -7.42 10.51
C ALA A 148 14.61 -6.41 11.37
N GLY A 149 14.11 -5.17 11.39
CA GLY A 149 14.52 -4.14 12.34
C GLY A 149 13.84 -4.39 13.67
N ARG A 150 14.62 -4.77 14.68
CA ARG A 150 14.12 -5.10 16.03
C ARG A 150 14.32 -3.88 16.93
N PRO A 151 13.25 -3.12 17.26
CA PRO A 151 13.41 -1.88 17.99
C PRO A 151 13.83 -2.15 19.44
N SER A 152 14.84 -1.41 19.91
CA SER A 152 15.33 -1.46 21.30
C SER A 152 15.07 -0.18 22.09
N GLY A 153 14.57 0.85 21.41
CA GLY A 153 14.25 2.18 21.94
C GLY A 153 13.46 2.97 20.89
N GLN A 154 13.12 4.22 21.20
CA GLN A 154 12.53 5.13 20.19
C GLN A 154 13.46 5.32 19.00
N GLU A 155 14.77 5.33 19.23
CA GLU A 155 15.79 5.35 18.18
C GLU A 155 16.51 4.00 18.19
N THR A 156 16.67 3.40 17.01
CA THR A 156 17.37 2.13 16.86
C THR A 156 18.25 2.17 15.60
N GLN A 157 19.45 1.62 15.72
CA GLN A 157 20.35 1.33 14.61
C GLN A 157 20.64 -0.17 14.59
N ALA A 158 20.48 -0.82 13.45
CA ALA A 158 20.74 -2.26 13.32
C ALA A 158 21.23 -2.63 11.93
N VAL A 159 22.05 -3.68 11.84
CA VAL A 159 22.27 -4.42 10.60
C VAL A 159 21.08 -5.36 10.41
N LEU A 160 20.36 -5.21 9.30
CA LEU A 160 19.16 -6.00 9.02
C LEU A 160 19.48 -7.31 8.31
N ALA A 161 20.47 -7.28 7.42
CA ALA A 161 20.95 -8.44 6.67
C ALA A 161 22.45 -8.28 6.36
N SER A 162 23.18 -9.39 6.33
CA SER A 162 24.60 -9.47 5.95
C SER A 162 24.88 -10.79 5.23
N GLY A 163 25.98 -10.85 4.48
CA GLY A 163 26.28 -12.00 3.63
C GLY A 163 25.33 -12.12 2.43
N ILE A 164 24.83 -10.97 1.97
CA ILE A 164 24.00 -10.88 0.77
C ILE A 164 24.86 -11.26 -0.45
N PRO A 165 24.40 -12.15 -1.33
CA PRO A 165 25.15 -12.53 -2.53
C PRO A 165 25.50 -11.34 -3.42
N GLU A 166 26.63 -11.40 -4.11
CA GLU A 166 27.03 -10.38 -5.08
C GLU A 166 25.95 -10.14 -6.16
N GLY A 167 25.91 -8.92 -6.69
CA GLY A 167 24.95 -8.50 -7.71
C GLY A 167 24.03 -7.40 -7.21
N ASP A 168 23.36 -6.72 -8.13
CA ASP A 168 22.35 -5.70 -7.79
C ASP A 168 21.01 -6.39 -7.52
N HIS A 169 20.42 -6.09 -6.36
CA HIS A 169 19.16 -6.67 -5.92
C HIS A 169 18.15 -5.58 -5.60
N GLU A 170 16.87 -5.87 -5.82
CA GLU A 170 15.78 -4.98 -5.45
C GLU A 170 15.23 -5.36 -4.06
N TYR A 171 15.02 -4.35 -3.22
CA TYR A 171 14.55 -4.51 -1.85
C TYR A 171 13.28 -3.72 -1.59
N MET A 172 12.53 -4.18 -0.58
CA MET A 172 11.40 -3.48 -0.03
C MET A 172 11.44 -3.57 1.49
N MET A 173 11.48 -2.42 2.15
CA MET A 173 11.49 -2.30 3.61
C MET A 173 10.15 -1.75 4.09
N TYR A 174 9.37 -2.55 4.82
CA TYR A 174 8.11 -2.09 5.42
C TYR A 174 8.36 -1.38 6.75
N LEU A 175 7.53 -0.36 7.00
CA LEU A 175 7.59 0.51 8.18
C LEU A 175 6.63 0.06 9.30
N PRO A 176 6.81 0.57 10.54
CA PRO A 176 5.97 0.28 11.71
C PRO A 176 4.46 0.33 11.45
N LEU A 177 3.70 -0.63 12.00
CA LEU A 177 2.23 -0.71 11.84
C LEU A 177 1.44 0.11 12.87
N TYR A 178 1.94 0.17 14.12
CA TYR A 178 1.22 0.75 15.25
C TYR A 178 2.01 1.86 15.95
N ASN A 179 3.02 2.39 15.27
CA ASN A 179 3.78 3.57 15.68
C ASN A 179 4.03 4.48 14.46
N GLY A 180 4.29 5.75 14.70
CA GLY A 180 4.73 6.69 13.66
C GLY A 180 6.22 6.57 13.41
N THR A 181 6.65 6.62 12.16
CA THR A 181 8.08 6.80 11.82
C THR A 181 8.39 8.29 11.81
N GLU A 182 9.37 8.72 12.60
CA GLU A 182 9.87 10.09 12.58
C GLU A 182 10.99 10.24 11.54
N SER A 183 11.94 9.29 11.54
CA SER A 183 13.03 9.24 10.56
C SER A 183 13.41 7.80 10.23
N LEU A 184 13.96 7.62 9.02
CA LEU A 184 14.51 6.35 8.54
C LEU A 184 15.68 6.65 7.60
N GLU A 185 16.81 6.00 7.86
CA GLU A 185 17.98 5.99 7.00
C GLU A 185 18.37 4.56 6.65
N ILE A 186 18.80 4.34 5.41
CA ILE A 186 19.30 3.07 4.90
C ILE A 186 20.81 3.14 4.80
N GLY A 187 21.48 2.18 5.43
CA GLY A 187 22.92 2.06 5.47
C GLY A 187 23.42 1.02 4.47
N VAL A 188 24.39 1.40 3.64
CA VAL A 188 25.14 0.48 2.77
C VAL A 188 26.66 0.71 2.94
N PRO A 189 27.51 -0.28 2.63
CA PRO A 189 28.97 -0.09 2.60
C PRO A 189 29.40 1.01 1.61
N PRO A 190 30.48 1.77 1.85
CA PRO A 190 30.91 2.86 0.96
C PRO A 190 31.26 2.46 -0.47
N ASN A 191 31.58 1.18 -0.71
CA ASN A 191 31.86 0.63 -2.03
C ASN A 191 30.60 0.11 -2.75
N ALA A 192 29.44 0.10 -2.09
CA ALA A 192 28.18 -0.32 -2.68
C ALA A 192 27.41 0.87 -3.28
N SER A 193 26.67 0.61 -4.35
CA SER A 193 25.72 1.57 -4.92
C SER A 193 24.36 1.45 -4.27
N LEU A 194 23.66 2.56 -4.09
CA LEU A 194 22.25 2.60 -3.69
C LEU A 194 21.47 3.41 -4.72
N SER A 195 20.34 2.89 -5.17
CA SER A 195 19.54 3.52 -6.22
C SER A 195 18.05 3.40 -5.97
N ARG A 196 17.28 4.24 -6.65
CA ARG A 196 15.83 4.05 -6.78
C ARG A 196 15.54 2.68 -7.43
N PRO A 197 14.43 2.02 -7.08
CA PRO A 197 14.08 0.72 -7.63
C PRO A 197 13.70 0.87 -9.11
N PRO A 198 13.67 -0.23 -9.88
CA PRO A 198 13.08 -0.21 -11.21
C PRO A 198 11.60 0.22 -11.14
N ALA A 199 11.16 0.91 -12.19
CA ALA A 199 9.75 1.23 -12.37
C ALA A 199 8.90 -0.05 -12.33
N ARG A 200 7.69 0.06 -11.77
CA ARG A 200 6.75 -1.07 -11.77
C ARG A 200 6.33 -1.40 -13.20
N PRO A 201 5.98 -2.67 -13.49
CA PRO A 201 5.36 -3.03 -14.76
C PRO A 201 4.15 -2.14 -15.06
N ALA A 202 3.93 -1.83 -16.33
CA ALA A 202 2.78 -1.03 -16.76
C ALA A 202 1.47 -1.67 -16.29
N GLY A 203 0.58 -0.88 -15.70
CA GLY A 203 -0.69 -1.36 -15.12
C GLY A 203 -0.59 -1.81 -13.66
N SER A 204 0.61 -1.86 -13.07
CA SER A 204 0.82 -2.19 -11.65
C SER A 204 1.36 -1.02 -10.83
N ASP A 205 1.32 0.19 -11.38
CA ASP A 205 1.77 1.44 -10.76
C ASP A 205 0.71 2.08 -9.86
N LYS A 206 -0.57 1.88 -10.17
CA LYS A 206 -1.66 2.38 -9.32
C LYS A 206 -1.80 1.57 -8.02
N PRO A 207 -1.96 2.23 -6.86
CA PRO A 207 -2.09 1.54 -5.60
C PRO A 207 -3.46 0.86 -5.44
N VAL A 208 -3.53 -0.16 -4.59
CA VAL A 208 -4.79 -0.65 -4.02
C VAL A 208 -4.96 -0.05 -2.63
N ILE A 209 -6.12 0.55 -2.37
CA ILE A 209 -6.45 1.07 -1.04
C ILE A 209 -7.14 -0.01 -0.22
N PHE A 210 -6.70 -0.16 1.03
CA PHE A 210 -7.42 -0.91 2.04
C PHE A 210 -7.87 0.06 3.13
N TYR A 211 -9.17 0.29 3.24
CA TYR A 211 -9.76 1.09 4.31
C TYR A 211 -10.47 0.17 5.30
N GLY A 212 -10.15 0.28 6.58
CA GLY A 212 -10.73 -0.65 7.53
C GLY A 212 -10.33 -0.50 8.99
N SER A 213 -10.40 -1.62 9.69
CA SER A 213 -10.30 -1.70 11.16
C SER A 213 -8.85 -1.83 11.68
N SER A 214 -8.71 -2.26 12.94
CA SER A 214 -7.43 -2.69 13.54
C SER A 214 -6.79 -3.84 12.76
N ILE A 215 -7.60 -4.75 12.23
CA ILE A 215 -7.12 -5.88 11.43
C ILE A 215 -6.44 -5.37 10.16
N THR A 216 -7.08 -4.44 9.46
CA THR A 216 -6.50 -3.77 8.29
C THR A 216 -5.21 -3.02 8.63
N GLN A 217 -5.17 -2.32 9.77
CA GLN A 217 -3.97 -1.63 10.22
C GLN A 217 -2.79 -2.59 10.48
N GLY A 218 -3.09 -3.85 10.78
CA GLY A 218 -2.11 -4.91 10.99
C GLY A 218 -2.08 -5.46 12.41
N GLY A 219 -3.11 -5.22 13.24
CA GLY A 219 -3.27 -5.86 14.54
C GLY A 219 -3.66 -7.33 14.35
N CYS A 220 -2.83 -8.34 14.68
CA CYS A 220 -1.54 -8.30 15.39
C CYS A 220 -0.45 -9.09 14.67
N ALA A 221 0.02 -8.55 13.55
CA ALA A 221 1.09 -9.12 12.75
C ALA A 221 2.40 -9.09 13.54
N SER A 222 3.21 -10.14 13.42
CA SER A 222 4.46 -10.25 14.16
C SER A 222 5.52 -9.22 13.71
N ARG A 223 5.40 -8.75 12.46
CA ARG A 223 6.27 -7.78 11.78
C ARG A 223 5.51 -7.10 10.63
N PRO A 224 5.88 -5.87 10.22
CA PRO A 224 5.14 -5.08 9.25
C PRO A 224 4.72 -5.77 7.95
N GLY A 225 5.63 -6.54 7.34
CA GLY A 225 5.38 -7.23 6.08
C GLY A 225 4.40 -8.40 6.20
N MET A 226 3.98 -8.78 7.41
CA MET A 226 2.99 -9.84 7.64
C MET A 226 1.55 -9.33 7.75
N ALA A 227 1.31 -8.01 7.76
CA ALA A 227 -0.04 -7.50 7.55
C ALA A 227 -0.59 -8.02 6.21
N TYR A 228 -1.85 -8.48 6.17
CA TYR A 228 -2.39 -9.09 4.94
C TYR A 228 -2.32 -8.13 3.74
N THR A 229 -2.47 -6.83 3.98
CA THR A 229 -2.37 -5.78 2.96
C THR A 229 -0.97 -5.76 2.33
N ALA A 230 0.09 -5.90 3.13
CA ALA A 230 1.46 -6.01 2.64
C ALA A 230 1.70 -7.33 1.87
N ILE A 231 1.16 -8.45 2.35
CA ILE A 231 1.23 -9.75 1.65
C ILE A 231 0.57 -9.64 0.26
N LEU A 232 -0.60 -9.02 0.18
CA LEU A 232 -1.33 -8.81 -1.07
C LEU A 232 -0.55 -7.92 -2.05
N GLY A 233 0.02 -6.81 -1.58
CA GLY A 233 0.86 -5.93 -2.41
C GLY A 233 2.02 -6.68 -3.06
N ARG A 234 2.71 -7.56 -2.31
CA ARG A 234 3.81 -8.39 -2.85
C ARG A 234 3.35 -9.40 -3.87
N ARG A 235 2.20 -10.06 -3.63
CA ARG A 235 1.70 -11.13 -4.49
C ARG A 235 1.00 -10.65 -5.75
N LEU A 236 0.45 -9.43 -5.72
CA LEU A 236 -0.27 -8.81 -6.83
C LEU A 236 0.60 -7.81 -7.60
N GLY A 237 1.71 -7.36 -7.02
CA GLY A 237 2.64 -6.44 -7.69
C GLY A 237 2.21 -4.96 -7.66
N HIS A 238 1.18 -4.61 -6.90
CA HIS A 238 0.69 -3.23 -6.73
C HIS A 238 1.24 -2.60 -5.44
N PRO A 239 1.50 -1.28 -5.43
CA PRO A 239 1.61 -0.53 -4.18
C PRO A 239 0.32 -0.66 -3.36
N VAL A 240 0.44 -0.52 -2.04
CA VAL A 240 -0.69 -0.66 -1.13
C VAL A 240 -0.75 0.54 -0.23
N ILE A 241 -1.90 1.22 -0.19
CA ILE A 241 -2.18 2.25 0.80
C ILE A 241 -3.04 1.60 1.88
N ASN A 242 -2.46 1.43 3.06
CA ASN A 242 -3.16 0.88 4.21
C ASN A 242 -3.75 2.02 5.05
N LEU A 243 -5.08 2.16 5.01
CA LEU A 243 -5.87 3.09 5.83
C LEU A 243 -6.73 2.31 6.83
N GLY A 244 -6.10 1.36 7.52
CA GLY A 244 -6.64 0.77 8.73
C GLY A 244 -6.53 1.73 9.90
N PHE A 245 -7.63 1.88 10.65
CA PHE A 245 -7.73 2.69 11.85
C PHE A 245 -8.31 1.85 12.98
N SER A 246 -7.44 1.40 13.89
CA SER A 246 -7.79 0.58 15.05
C SER A 246 -9.00 1.11 15.83
N GLY A 247 -10.10 0.35 15.83
CA GLY A 247 -11.34 0.71 16.52
C GLY A 247 -12.15 1.84 15.86
N ASN A 248 -11.71 2.34 14.70
CA ASN A 248 -12.18 3.59 14.11
C ASN A 248 -12.45 3.51 12.60
N GLY A 249 -12.33 2.36 11.96
CA GLY A 249 -12.79 2.18 10.58
C GLY A 249 -14.32 2.09 10.52
N THR A 250 -15.01 3.21 10.34
CA THR A 250 -16.48 3.29 10.49
C THR A 250 -17.23 3.86 9.28
N MET A 251 -16.60 3.88 8.09
CA MET A 251 -17.15 4.48 6.87
C MET A 251 -17.60 5.93 7.09
N ASP A 252 -16.75 6.71 7.76
CA ASP A 252 -17.03 8.12 8.01
C ASP A 252 -17.06 8.89 6.67
N PRO A 253 -18.05 9.76 6.41
CA PRO A 253 -18.17 10.49 5.14
C PRO A 253 -16.90 11.28 4.79
N GLU A 254 -16.28 11.93 5.76
CA GLU A 254 -15.06 12.71 5.56
C GLU A 254 -13.87 11.85 5.14
N ILE A 255 -13.84 10.57 5.52
CA ILE A 255 -12.84 9.62 5.01
C ILE A 255 -13.18 9.22 3.58
N GLY A 256 -14.46 9.00 3.27
CA GLY A 256 -14.92 8.72 1.90
C GLY A 256 -14.52 9.82 0.91
N GLU A 257 -14.68 11.08 1.31
CA GLU A 257 -14.22 12.24 0.53
C GLU A 257 -12.72 12.20 0.27
N LEU A 258 -11.91 11.90 1.29
CA LEU A 258 -10.46 11.75 1.12
C LEU A 258 -10.12 10.59 0.18
N LEU A 259 -10.73 9.41 0.35
CA LEU A 259 -10.48 8.25 -0.52
C LEU A 259 -10.79 8.56 -1.99
N ALA A 260 -11.85 9.33 -2.24
CA ALA A 260 -12.27 9.74 -3.57
C ALA A 260 -11.23 10.61 -4.31
N GLU A 261 -10.33 11.29 -3.60
CA GLU A 261 -9.26 12.10 -4.20
C GLU A 261 -8.17 11.28 -4.88
N LEU A 262 -8.05 10.00 -4.51
CA LEU A 262 -6.95 9.14 -4.93
C LEU A 262 -7.30 8.39 -6.22
N ASP A 263 -6.41 8.45 -7.22
CA ASP A 263 -6.50 7.61 -8.42
C ASP A 263 -5.85 6.25 -8.15
N VAL A 264 -6.68 5.22 -8.03
CA VAL A 264 -6.28 3.91 -7.48
C VAL A 264 -6.78 2.78 -8.36
N ALA A 265 -6.13 1.63 -8.26
CA ALA A 265 -6.51 0.43 -9.01
C ALA A 265 -7.78 -0.21 -8.45
N ALA A 266 -7.98 -0.16 -7.12
CA ALA A 266 -9.19 -0.64 -6.47
C ALA A 266 -9.32 -0.09 -5.04
N TYR A 267 -10.55 -0.05 -4.54
CA TYR A 267 -10.88 0.19 -3.14
C TYR A 267 -11.31 -1.12 -2.47
N VAL A 268 -10.63 -1.52 -1.40
CA VAL A 268 -11.03 -2.63 -0.53
C VAL A 268 -11.52 -2.04 0.79
N ILE A 269 -12.80 -2.25 1.08
CA ILE A 269 -13.49 -1.74 2.26
C ILE A 269 -13.68 -2.89 3.25
N ASP A 270 -12.87 -2.92 4.31
CA ASP A 270 -12.75 -3.96 5.36
C ASP A 270 -12.94 -3.33 6.76
N SER A 271 -14.03 -2.58 6.92
CA SER A 271 -14.31 -1.75 8.10
C SER A 271 -15.34 -2.36 9.07
N VAL A 272 -16.05 -3.40 8.64
CA VAL A 272 -17.14 -4.05 9.40
C VAL A 272 -16.77 -4.40 10.86
N PRO A 273 -15.55 -4.87 11.20
CA PRO A 273 -15.21 -5.23 12.58
C PRO A 273 -15.44 -4.11 13.62
N ASN A 274 -15.40 -2.83 13.22
CA ASN A 274 -15.58 -1.70 14.13
C ASN A 274 -17.00 -1.12 14.16
N MET A 275 -17.89 -1.58 13.29
CA MET A 275 -19.23 -1.01 13.14
C MET A 275 -20.28 -1.88 13.83
N LYS A 276 -21.33 -1.27 14.37
CA LYS A 276 -22.54 -1.99 14.81
C LYS A 276 -23.50 -2.16 13.62
N PRO A 277 -24.42 -3.15 13.64
CA PRO A 277 -25.38 -3.37 12.54
C PRO A 277 -26.11 -2.09 12.10
N GLU A 278 -26.57 -1.27 13.04
CA GLU A 278 -27.31 -0.04 12.74
C GLU A 278 -26.46 0.97 11.97
N LEU A 279 -25.17 1.07 12.33
CA LEU A 279 -24.22 1.96 11.66
C LEU A 279 -23.85 1.46 10.27
N ILE A 280 -23.81 0.14 10.07
CA ILE A 280 -23.58 -0.47 8.75
C ILE A 280 -24.75 -0.16 7.84
N ALA A 281 -25.99 -0.38 8.31
CA ALA A 281 -27.21 -0.05 7.58
C ALA A 281 -27.28 1.44 7.23
N GLU A 282 -26.83 2.33 8.12
CA GLU A 282 -26.78 3.77 7.88
C GLU A 282 -25.75 4.16 6.81
N ARG A 283 -24.54 3.56 6.83
CA ARG A 283 -23.37 4.15 6.16
C ARG A 283 -22.89 3.45 4.90
N VAL A 284 -23.14 2.14 4.74
CA VAL A 284 -22.60 1.39 3.59
C VAL A 284 -23.05 2.01 2.27
N GLU A 285 -24.34 2.25 2.11
CA GLU A 285 -24.87 2.76 0.85
C GLU A 285 -24.42 4.19 0.55
N PRO A 286 -24.55 5.19 1.46
CA PRO A 286 -24.06 6.55 1.18
C PRO A 286 -22.56 6.58 0.89
N PHE A 287 -21.75 5.81 1.62
CA PHE A 287 -20.30 5.77 1.45
C PHE A 287 -19.91 5.23 0.07
N VAL A 288 -20.48 4.09 -0.34
CA VAL A 288 -20.20 3.49 -1.65
C VAL A 288 -20.75 4.34 -2.79
N THR A 289 -21.93 4.94 -2.61
CA THR A 289 -22.52 5.83 -3.62
C THR A 289 -21.67 7.06 -3.86
N ALA A 290 -21.19 7.71 -2.79
CA ALA A 290 -20.30 8.86 -2.89
C ALA A 290 -18.97 8.49 -3.58
N LEU A 291 -18.38 7.36 -3.20
CA LEU A 291 -17.12 6.89 -3.78
C LEU A 291 -17.28 6.54 -5.27
N ARG A 292 -18.36 5.86 -5.65
CA ARG A 292 -18.68 5.55 -7.06
C ARG A 292 -18.95 6.81 -7.86
N ALA A 293 -19.64 7.81 -7.29
CA ALA A 293 -19.90 9.07 -7.97
C ALA A 293 -18.60 9.82 -8.32
N ALA A 294 -17.62 9.79 -7.41
CA ALA A 294 -16.31 10.39 -7.65
C ALA A 294 -15.38 9.54 -8.52
N ARG A 295 -15.53 8.21 -8.48
CA ARG A 295 -14.72 7.23 -9.22
C ARG A 295 -15.61 6.23 -9.98
N PRO A 296 -16.17 6.64 -11.13
CA PRO A 296 -17.17 5.85 -11.85
C PRO A 296 -16.71 4.45 -12.25
N ASP A 297 -15.42 4.28 -12.56
CA ASP A 297 -14.89 3.04 -13.11
C ASP A 297 -14.05 2.22 -12.12
N THR A 298 -13.61 2.81 -11.01
CA THR A 298 -12.71 2.12 -10.07
C THR A 298 -13.43 1.00 -9.32
N PRO A 299 -12.93 -0.24 -9.32
CA PRO A 299 -13.55 -1.33 -8.58
C PRO A 299 -13.66 -1.06 -7.07
N ILE A 300 -14.78 -1.46 -6.48
CA ILE A 300 -15.02 -1.38 -5.02
C ILE A 300 -15.32 -2.78 -4.51
N ILE A 301 -14.49 -3.26 -3.59
CA ILE A 301 -14.62 -4.56 -2.94
C ILE A 301 -15.11 -4.33 -1.51
N LEU A 302 -16.28 -4.89 -1.17
CA LEU A 302 -16.82 -4.91 0.18
C LEU A 302 -16.46 -6.25 0.83
N VAL A 303 -15.79 -6.19 1.99
CA VAL A 303 -15.33 -7.36 2.73
C VAL A 303 -16.11 -7.45 4.04
N GLU A 304 -16.75 -8.59 4.26
CA GLU A 304 -17.35 -8.91 5.55
C GLU A 304 -16.32 -8.89 6.69
N SER A 305 -16.79 -8.70 7.92
CA SER A 305 -15.92 -8.99 9.06
C SER A 305 -15.53 -10.46 9.00
N VAL A 306 -14.24 -10.72 9.23
CA VAL A 306 -13.77 -12.07 9.60
C VAL A 306 -14.65 -12.63 10.71
N HIS A 307 -14.86 -13.94 10.70
CA HIS A 307 -15.53 -14.63 11.81
C HIS A 307 -14.62 -14.63 13.03
N PHE A 308 -14.99 -13.86 14.06
CA PHE A 308 -14.22 -13.79 15.30
C PHE A 308 -14.12 -15.18 15.92
N GLN A 309 -12.90 -15.66 16.12
CA GLN A 309 -12.67 -17.05 16.55
C GLN A 309 -13.20 -17.31 17.97
N SER A 310 -13.21 -16.29 18.83
CA SER A 310 -13.89 -16.40 20.14
C SER A 310 -15.39 -16.69 20.03
N GLY A 311 -16.02 -16.33 18.90
CA GLY A 311 -17.42 -16.65 18.57
C GLY A 311 -17.69 -18.13 18.32
N ALA A 312 -16.67 -18.97 18.14
CA ALA A 312 -16.84 -20.42 18.09
C ALA A 312 -17.51 -20.93 19.39
N PHE A 313 -17.15 -20.35 20.53
CA PHE A 313 -17.70 -20.71 21.84
C PHE A 313 -18.62 -19.63 22.43
N LEU A 314 -18.35 -18.34 22.20
CA LEU A 314 -19.12 -17.23 22.78
C LEU A 314 -20.31 -16.82 21.87
N PRO A 315 -21.55 -17.17 22.22
CA PRO A 315 -22.70 -16.98 21.32
C PRO A 315 -23.02 -15.50 21.05
N ALA A 316 -22.83 -14.62 22.02
CA ALA A 316 -23.06 -13.18 21.83
C ALA A 316 -22.07 -12.58 20.81
N VAL A 317 -20.80 -13.00 20.86
CA VAL A 317 -19.77 -12.57 19.90
C VAL A 317 -20.11 -13.08 18.50
N ARG A 318 -20.50 -14.34 18.39
CA ARG A 318 -20.95 -14.94 17.13
C ARG A 318 -22.14 -14.20 16.54
N GLN A 319 -23.18 -13.98 17.33
CA GLN A 319 -24.39 -13.31 16.87
C GLN A 319 -24.08 -11.88 16.41
N GLY A 320 -23.33 -11.10 17.20
CA GLY A 320 -22.95 -9.74 16.79
C GLY A 320 -22.10 -9.71 15.52
N ASN A 321 -21.23 -10.69 15.28
CA ASN A 321 -20.51 -10.81 14.01
C ASN A 321 -21.42 -11.16 12.82
N LEU A 322 -22.33 -12.12 12.99
CA LEU A 322 -23.32 -12.49 11.97
C LEU A 322 -24.26 -11.32 11.62
N ASP A 323 -24.74 -10.58 12.62
CA ASP A 323 -25.63 -9.44 12.41
C ASP A 323 -24.93 -8.34 11.59
N ARG A 324 -23.66 -8.06 11.88
CA ARG A 324 -22.87 -7.09 11.11
C ARG A 324 -22.67 -7.51 9.66
N ASN A 325 -22.32 -8.77 9.43
CA ASN A 325 -22.14 -9.30 8.08
C ASN A 325 -23.46 -9.33 7.29
N LYS A 326 -24.57 -9.64 7.97
CA LYS A 326 -25.91 -9.56 7.38
C LYS A 326 -26.25 -8.15 6.91
N GLU A 327 -25.99 -7.11 7.71
CA GLU A 327 -26.26 -5.73 7.29
C GLU A 327 -25.33 -5.26 6.16
N LEU A 328 -24.06 -5.68 6.13
CA LEU A 328 -23.19 -5.40 4.99
C LEU A 328 -23.74 -6.04 3.72
N ARG A 329 -24.18 -7.30 3.82
CA ARG A 329 -24.77 -8.04 2.70
C ARG A 329 -26.02 -7.35 2.16
N ALA A 330 -26.91 -6.92 3.05
CA ALA A 330 -28.13 -6.20 2.68
C ALA A 330 -27.80 -4.88 1.97
N GLY A 331 -26.82 -4.11 2.47
CA GLY A 331 -26.36 -2.88 1.82
C GLY A 331 -25.77 -3.13 0.43
N TYR A 332 -24.96 -4.19 0.26
CA TYR A 332 -24.42 -4.59 -1.04
C TYR A 332 -25.52 -4.98 -2.03
N GLU A 333 -26.49 -5.80 -1.61
CA GLU A 333 -27.60 -6.24 -2.46
C GLU A 333 -28.47 -5.05 -2.89
N HIS A 334 -28.76 -4.12 -1.98
CA HIS A 334 -29.51 -2.91 -2.30
C HIS A 334 -28.76 -1.98 -3.27
N LEU A 335 -27.43 -1.88 -3.16
CA LEU A 335 -26.61 -1.15 -4.14
C LEU A 335 -26.67 -1.79 -5.53
N LEU A 336 -26.69 -3.12 -5.63
CA LEU A 336 -26.86 -3.81 -6.91
C LEU A 336 -28.27 -3.59 -7.50
N GLU A 337 -29.32 -3.62 -6.68
CA GLU A 337 -30.69 -3.31 -7.11
C GLU A 337 -30.83 -1.89 -7.67
N LYS A 338 -30.05 -0.93 -7.14
CA LYS A 338 -29.94 0.43 -7.67
C LYS A 338 -29.06 0.57 -8.91
N GLY A 339 -28.46 -0.53 -9.39
CA GLY A 339 -27.62 -0.55 -10.57
C GLY A 339 -26.21 -0.01 -10.35
N VAL A 340 -25.71 0.03 -9.11
CA VAL A 340 -24.32 0.41 -8.83
C VAL A 340 -23.37 -0.68 -9.35
N ALA A 341 -22.64 -0.35 -10.41
CA ALA A 341 -21.71 -1.27 -11.07
C ALA A 341 -20.33 -1.34 -10.38
N GLY A 342 -19.51 -2.32 -10.80
CA GLY A 342 -18.12 -2.45 -10.36
C GLY A 342 -17.95 -2.81 -8.88
N LEU A 343 -18.97 -3.42 -8.27
CA LEU A 343 -18.93 -3.90 -6.90
C LEU A 343 -18.55 -5.38 -6.83
N THR A 344 -17.76 -5.76 -5.84
CA THR A 344 -17.42 -7.16 -5.53
C THR A 344 -17.62 -7.40 -4.04
N TYR A 345 -18.16 -8.56 -3.69
CA TYR A 345 -18.44 -8.94 -2.31
C TYR A 345 -17.55 -10.11 -1.89
N VAL A 346 -16.94 -10.02 -0.72
CA VAL A 346 -16.11 -11.08 -0.13
C VAL A 346 -16.68 -11.49 1.21
N SER A 347 -17.00 -12.78 1.35
CA SER A 347 -17.49 -13.33 2.62
C SER A 347 -16.36 -13.56 3.62
N GLY A 348 -16.67 -13.36 4.90
CA GLY A 348 -15.77 -13.51 6.03
C GLY A 348 -15.51 -14.96 6.43
N GLU A 349 -16.30 -15.91 5.93
CA GLU A 349 -16.23 -17.33 6.29
C GLU A 349 -14.86 -17.96 5.97
N SER A 350 -14.28 -17.59 4.83
CA SER A 350 -13.01 -18.17 4.34
C SER A 350 -11.75 -17.45 4.85
N LEU A 351 -11.90 -16.33 5.58
CA LEU A 351 -10.78 -15.43 5.84
C LEU A 351 -9.82 -15.92 6.94
N LEU A 352 -10.30 -16.66 7.95
CA LEU A 352 -9.47 -17.16 9.05
C LEU A 352 -9.39 -18.69 9.16
N GLY A 353 -10.20 -19.43 8.40
CA GLY A 353 -10.36 -20.86 8.58
C GLY A 353 -11.11 -21.23 9.87
N ASN A 354 -11.24 -22.53 10.13
CA ASN A 354 -12.19 -23.07 11.12
C ASN A 354 -11.52 -23.76 12.33
N ASP A 355 -10.20 -23.69 12.45
CA ASP A 355 -9.45 -24.39 13.51
C ASP A 355 -9.42 -23.66 14.85
N GLY A 356 -9.64 -22.33 14.87
CA GLY A 356 -9.58 -21.51 16.07
C GLY A 356 -8.20 -20.94 16.42
N GLU A 357 -7.20 -21.08 15.53
CA GLU A 357 -5.78 -20.80 15.83
C GLU A 357 -5.24 -19.52 15.14
N ALA A 358 -6.10 -18.79 14.45
CA ALA A 358 -5.72 -17.74 13.51
C ALA A 358 -5.74 -16.33 14.13
N ALA A 359 -6.11 -16.19 15.40
CA ALA A 359 -6.23 -14.90 16.09
C ALA A 359 -5.57 -14.93 17.48
N VAL A 360 -4.91 -13.84 17.86
CA VAL A 360 -4.15 -13.75 19.13
C VAL A 360 -5.06 -13.60 20.36
N ASP A 361 -6.21 -12.94 20.18
CA ASP A 361 -7.16 -12.61 21.25
C ASP A 361 -8.61 -13.00 20.88
N GLY A 362 -8.76 -13.85 19.86
CA GLY A 362 -10.03 -14.26 19.32
C GLY A 362 -10.69 -13.26 18.37
N VAL A 363 -10.04 -12.12 18.07
CA VAL A 363 -10.48 -11.11 17.10
C VAL A 363 -9.36 -10.79 16.09
N HIS A 364 -8.18 -10.42 16.58
CA HIS A 364 -7.07 -9.91 15.78
C HIS A 364 -6.23 -11.05 15.20
N PRO A 365 -6.07 -11.13 13.87
CA PRO A 365 -5.32 -12.20 13.24
C PRO A 365 -3.85 -12.27 13.69
N THR A 366 -3.35 -13.49 13.85
CA THR A 366 -1.91 -13.78 13.86
C THR A 366 -1.38 -13.80 12.43
N ASP A 367 -0.09 -14.04 12.25
CA ASP A 367 0.51 -14.25 10.93
C ASP A 367 -0.18 -15.37 10.12
N LEU A 368 -0.66 -16.43 10.79
CA LEU A 368 -1.45 -17.49 10.16
C LEU A 368 -2.77 -16.95 9.62
N GLY A 369 -3.48 -16.17 10.42
CA GLY A 369 -4.74 -15.55 10.00
C GLY A 369 -4.54 -14.56 8.86
N PHE A 370 -3.52 -13.70 8.92
CA PHE A 370 -3.22 -12.76 7.83
C PHE A 370 -2.82 -13.46 6.53
N LEU A 371 -2.09 -14.57 6.61
CA LEU A 371 -1.76 -15.38 5.44
C LEU A 371 -3.04 -15.96 4.79
N ARG A 372 -3.95 -16.50 5.60
CA ARG A 372 -5.25 -17.03 5.12
C ARG A 372 -6.12 -15.94 4.49
N MET A 373 -6.19 -14.77 5.12
CA MET A 373 -6.88 -13.60 4.57
C MET A 373 -6.30 -13.24 3.20
N ALA A 374 -4.98 -13.18 3.08
CA ALA A 374 -4.32 -12.91 1.81
C ALA A 374 -4.59 -14.01 0.77
N ASP A 375 -4.52 -15.29 1.15
CA ASP A 375 -4.83 -16.42 0.25
C ASP A 375 -6.26 -16.34 -0.30
N ALA A 376 -7.24 -15.99 0.54
CA ALA A 376 -8.64 -15.81 0.14
C ALA A 376 -8.85 -14.58 -0.77
N LEU A 377 -8.13 -13.48 -0.53
CA LEU A 377 -8.29 -12.23 -1.28
C LEU A 377 -7.51 -12.17 -2.59
N VAL A 378 -6.40 -12.91 -2.73
CA VAL A 378 -5.59 -12.96 -3.98
C VAL A 378 -6.43 -13.27 -5.23
N PRO A 379 -7.24 -14.35 -5.29
CA PRO A 379 -7.98 -14.66 -6.50
C PRO A 379 -8.99 -13.56 -6.86
N VAL A 380 -9.68 -13.00 -5.86
CA VAL A 380 -10.65 -11.92 -6.04
C VAL A 380 -9.97 -10.67 -6.61
N LEU A 381 -8.88 -10.23 -5.97
CA LEU A 381 -8.17 -9.03 -6.40
C LEU A 381 -7.48 -9.22 -7.75
N ARG A 382 -6.95 -10.40 -8.05
CA ARG A 382 -6.36 -10.68 -9.37
C ARG A 382 -7.40 -10.55 -10.48
N GLU A 383 -8.61 -11.06 -10.26
CA GLU A 383 -9.71 -10.89 -11.22
C GLU A 383 -10.06 -9.41 -11.40
N VAL A 384 -10.22 -8.69 -10.30
CA VAL A 384 -10.62 -7.27 -10.31
C VAL A 384 -9.57 -6.39 -10.97
N LEU A 385 -8.28 -6.60 -10.69
CA LEU A 385 -7.16 -5.80 -11.19
C LEU A 385 -6.76 -6.15 -12.64
N SER A 386 -7.30 -7.24 -13.19
CA SER A 386 -7.07 -7.64 -14.59
C SER A 386 -8.05 -7.02 -15.60
N LYS A 387 -9.08 -6.34 -15.10
CA LYS A 387 -10.09 -5.61 -15.88
C LYS A 387 -9.59 -4.20 -16.15
#